data_AF-A0A2V7DHQ2-F1
#
_entry.id   AF-A0A2V7DHQ2-F1
#
_cell.length_a   1.000
_cell.length_b   1.000
_cell.length_c   1.000
_cell.angle_alpha   90.00
_cell.angle_beta   90.00
_cell.angle_gamma   90.00
#
_symmetry.space_group_name_H-M   'P 1'
#
loop_
_entity.id
_entity.type
_entity.pdbx_description
1 polymer ?
#
loop_
_entity_poly.entity_id
_entity_poly.type
_entity_poly.pdbx_seq_one_letter_code
_entity_poly.pdbx_strand_id
1 'polypeptide(L)'
;QNQFGGLMSVRSSDVSGTPATDAGVFLAGPLLNAANSSITSTDLILRMVNGAQFASLATTPLITLVNTTMNLGSSALANSGRVVNVFGTGGPDGVTRSSVILNGALLLASGGSTINSLSGLVGATDGEIIASSAGPDPFIRLIGGNHSLASATNTAMFTLGFVATAPTVTQIVDGVTLNLGTFAPLSWSGAGGGLLRLDSAQVSGQKAFRIDTALFQATAPVFDLAGSTLTVAPTTAVDGGLMDLNFQAKVVSFGPVARLDGSTITVTNNHAFRVAGGSLLQVVGDFLSLNNGSVLQALNGSVMRITGGSVVNISGAFAIFGAGPNQIKVSNALCGTSCITLGGIPIAFTNNASTAQVTVTGSALKNAGAGSIVQSGPAAAVIVVDGTISKLTIKGQ
;
A
#
# COMPACT_ATOMS: atom_id res chain seq x y z
N GLN A 1 -29.87 -1.07 -16.60
CA GLN A 1 -28.99 0.03 -17.04
C GLN A 1 -27.86 0.14 -16.02
N ASN A 2 -26.60 0.10 -16.45
CA ASN A 2 -25.45 0.27 -15.55
C ASN A 2 -25.33 1.74 -15.17
N GLN A 3 -26.09 2.17 -14.17
CA GLN A 3 -25.99 3.53 -13.65
C GLN A 3 -24.77 3.63 -12.73
N PHE A 4 -23.86 4.55 -13.05
CA PHE A 4 -22.78 4.96 -12.16
C PHE A 4 -23.41 5.70 -10.98
N GLY A 5 -23.60 5.02 -9.86
CA GLY A 5 -24.15 5.58 -8.64
C GLY A 5 -23.03 5.95 -7.69
N GLY A 6 -22.89 7.23 -7.38
CA GLY A 6 -21.97 7.71 -6.35
C GLY A 6 -22.48 8.97 -5.67
N LEU A 7 -21.80 9.40 -4.61
CA LEU A 7 -22.20 10.60 -3.87
C LEU A 7 -21.80 11.87 -4.62
N MET A 8 -20.57 11.92 -5.15
CA MET A 8 -20.06 13.08 -5.86
C MET A 8 -19.08 12.68 -6.97
N SER A 9 -19.30 13.21 -8.17
CA SER A 9 -18.36 13.16 -9.28
C SER A 9 -18.22 14.56 -9.87
N VAL A 10 -17.01 15.10 -9.86
CA VAL A 10 -16.69 16.39 -10.49
C VAL A 10 -15.74 16.12 -11.65
N ARG A 11 -16.01 16.80 -12.76
CA ARG A 11 -15.29 16.64 -14.01
C ARG A 11 -15.09 18.03 -14.61
N SER A 12 -13.87 18.38 -14.98
CA SER A 12 -13.61 19.60 -15.73
C SER A 12 -13.76 19.36 -17.24
N SER A 13 -13.20 18.26 -17.78
CA SER A 13 -13.37 17.90 -19.20
C SER A 13 -13.87 16.45 -19.41
N ASP A 14 -14.53 16.21 -20.56
CA ASP A 14 -14.99 14.86 -20.93
C ASP A 14 -13.83 13.94 -21.34
N VAL A 15 -12.76 14.52 -21.88
CA VAL A 15 -11.57 13.82 -22.39
C VAL A 15 -10.33 14.27 -21.61
N SER A 16 -9.49 13.32 -21.20
CA SER A 16 -8.23 13.64 -20.53
C SER A 16 -7.30 14.38 -21.48
N GLY A 17 -6.59 15.40 -20.99
CA GLY A 17 -5.64 16.17 -21.80
C GLY A 17 -6.26 17.32 -22.61
N THR A 18 -7.56 17.58 -22.47
CA THR A 18 -8.25 18.63 -23.26
C THR A 18 -8.60 19.85 -22.41
N PRO A 19 -8.36 21.08 -22.91
CA PRO A 19 -8.81 22.30 -22.26
C PRO A 19 -10.32 22.33 -22.01
N ALA A 20 -10.73 22.75 -20.80
CA ALA A 20 -12.12 22.98 -20.41
C ALA A 20 -12.21 24.00 -19.29
N THR A 21 -13.42 24.38 -18.88
CA THR A 21 -13.60 25.27 -17.72
C THR A 21 -13.14 24.58 -16.43
N ASP A 22 -12.62 25.36 -15.49
CA ASP A 22 -12.34 24.89 -14.13
C ASP A 22 -13.59 24.27 -13.50
N ALA A 23 -13.42 23.15 -12.81
CA ALA A 23 -14.48 22.51 -12.04
C ALA A 23 -13.97 22.17 -10.64
N GLY A 24 -14.62 22.74 -9.63
CA GLY A 24 -14.18 22.63 -8.24
C GLY A 24 -15.35 22.49 -7.27
N VAL A 25 -15.16 21.70 -6.22
CA VAL A 25 -16.04 21.67 -5.05
C VAL A 25 -15.22 21.94 -3.80
N PHE A 26 -15.73 22.82 -2.95
CA PHE A 26 -15.11 23.17 -1.68
C PHE A 26 -16.09 22.96 -0.53
N LEU A 27 -15.66 22.25 0.50
CA LEU A 27 -16.41 22.03 1.73
C LEU A 27 -15.64 22.58 2.94
N ALA A 28 -16.32 23.36 3.78
CA ALA A 28 -15.76 23.75 5.07
C ALA A 28 -15.71 22.57 6.07
N GLY A 29 -16.59 21.58 5.90
CA GLY A 29 -16.78 20.46 6.81
C GLY A 29 -16.54 19.08 6.17
N PRO A 30 -16.85 18.00 6.89
CA PRO A 30 -16.77 16.64 6.36
C PRO A 30 -17.78 16.44 5.23
N LEU A 31 -17.50 15.49 4.34
CA LEU A 31 -18.41 15.10 3.26
C LEU A 31 -19.55 14.22 3.78
N LEU A 32 -19.25 13.33 4.73
CA LEU A 32 -20.19 12.33 5.23
C LEU A 32 -19.92 12.00 6.69
N ASN A 33 -20.97 12.05 7.51
CA ASN A 33 -20.99 11.51 8.86
C ASN A 33 -22.21 10.60 9.00
N ALA A 34 -21.99 9.29 9.03
CA ALA A 34 -23.06 8.29 9.06
C ALA A 34 -23.00 7.47 10.34
N ALA A 35 -24.15 7.34 11.00
CA ALA A 35 -24.32 6.52 12.18
C ALA A 35 -25.51 5.56 11.99
N ASN A 36 -25.35 4.29 12.39
CA ASN A 36 -26.40 3.27 12.32
C ASN A 36 -27.06 3.18 10.93
N SER A 37 -26.26 3.30 9.87
CA SER A 37 -26.73 3.49 8.50
C SER A 37 -26.32 2.34 7.58
N SER A 38 -26.98 2.26 6.41
CA SER A 38 -26.59 1.40 5.30
C SER A 38 -26.39 2.26 4.06
N ILE A 39 -25.19 2.24 3.49
CA ILE A 39 -24.81 3.01 2.31
C ILE A 39 -24.49 2.01 1.20
N THR A 40 -25.17 2.14 0.07
CA THR A 40 -24.88 1.36 -1.14
C THR A 40 -24.62 2.29 -2.31
N SER A 41 -23.50 2.07 -2.99
CA SER A 41 -23.14 2.78 -4.21
C SER A 41 -22.67 1.76 -5.24
N THR A 42 -23.17 1.85 -6.47
CA THR A 42 -22.74 0.96 -7.57
C THR A 42 -21.37 1.33 -8.12
N ASP A 43 -20.84 2.51 -7.77
CA ASP A 43 -19.57 3.02 -8.25
C ASP A 43 -18.63 3.45 -7.12
N LEU A 44 -18.77 4.66 -6.56
CA LEU A 44 -17.86 5.17 -5.52
C LEU A 44 -18.50 6.28 -4.67
N ILE A 45 -17.78 6.78 -3.66
CA ILE A 45 -18.22 7.97 -2.91
C ILE A 45 -17.78 9.26 -3.62
N LEU A 46 -16.48 9.47 -3.84
CA LEU A 46 -15.91 10.70 -4.38
C LEU A 46 -15.07 10.44 -5.64
N ARG A 47 -15.35 11.17 -6.74
CA ARG A 47 -14.58 11.09 -8.00
C ARG A 47 -14.19 12.46 -8.53
N MET A 48 -12.90 12.66 -8.77
CA MET A 48 -12.36 13.83 -9.48
C MET A 48 -11.76 13.40 -10.81
N VAL A 49 -12.21 14.03 -11.90
CA VAL A 49 -11.87 13.64 -13.28
C VAL A 49 -11.35 14.81 -14.10
N ASN A 50 -10.28 14.55 -14.87
CA ASN A 50 -9.69 15.42 -15.88
C ASN A 50 -9.58 16.89 -15.46
N GLY A 51 -8.75 17.18 -14.45
CA GLY A 51 -8.49 18.55 -13.96
C GLY A 51 -9.48 19.06 -12.91
N ALA A 52 -10.49 18.28 -12.54
CA ALA A 52 -11.41 18.64 -11.47
C ALA A 52 -10.76 18.65 -10.09
N GLN A 53 -11.24 19.53 -9.21
CA GLN A 53 -10.69 19.69 -7.87
C GLN A 53 -11.76 19.50 -6.79
N PHE A 54 -11.38 18.86 -5.69
CA PHE A 54 -12.15 18.85 -4.46
C PHE A 54 -11.27 19.29 -3.29
N ALA A 55 -11.79 20.14 -2.43
CA ALA A 55 -11.12 20.56 -1.21
C ALA A 55 -12.04 20.46 0.01
N SER A 56 -11.52 19.95 1.13
CA SER A 56 -12.17 20.03 2.44
C SER A 56 -11.24 20.67 3.46
N LEU A 57 -11.76 21.68 4.17
CA LEU A 57 -11.05 22.30 5.30
C LEU A 57 -11.26 21.58 6.63
N ALA A 58 -12.05 20.51 6.66
CA ALA A 58 -12.27 19.77 7.89
C ALA A 58 -10.96 19.21 8.44
N THR A 59 -10.70 19.46 9.71
CA THR A 59 -9.58 18.86 10.45
C THR A 59 -9.91 17.49 11.03
N THR A 60 -11.17 17.08 10.91
CA THR A 60 -11.67 15.73 11.22
C THR A 60 -11.69 14.87 9.96
N PRO A 61 -11.87 13.54 10.07
CA PRO A 61 -12.00 12.68 8.90
C PRO A 61 -13.08 13.18 7.92
N LEU A 62 -12.78 13.16 6.62
CA LEU A 62 -13.73 13.55 5.56
C LEU A 62 -14.99 12.68 5.59
N ILE A 63 -14.82 11.39 5.88
CA ILE A 63 -15.87 10.40 6.01
C ILE A 63 -15.76 9.74 7.39
N THR A 64 -16.83 9.81 8.18
CA THR A 64 -16.95 9.10 9.44
C THR A 64 -18.11 8.10 9.39
N LEU A 65 -17.83 6.85 9.78
CA LEU A 65 -18.80 5.76 9.86
C LEU A 65 -18.83 5.19 11.28
N VAL A 66 -20.01 5.14 11.90
CA VAL A 66 -20.24 4.54 13.21
C VAL A 66 -21.39 3.53 13.10
N ASN A 67 -21.16 2.28 13.48
CA ASN A 67 -22.13 1.18 13.33
C ASN A 67 -22.78 1.14 11.93
N THR A 68 -22.01 1.42 10.88
CA THR A 68 -22.53 1.63 9.52
C THR A 68 -21.96 0.61 8.55
N THR A 69 -22.80 0.12 7.64
CA THR A 69 -22.38 -0.75 6.54
C THR A 69 -22.28 0.05 5.26
N MET A 70 -21.13 0.00 4.60
CA MET A 70 -20.89 0.66 3.32
C MET A 70 -20.53 -0.37 2.25
N ASN A 71 -21.36 -0.50 1.22
CA ASN A 71 -21.14 -1.37 0.07
C ASN A 71 -20.84 -0.51 -1.17
N LEU A 72 -19.65 -0.67 -1.74
CA LEU A 72 -19.16 0.11 -2.87
C LEU A 72 -18.81 -0.79 -4.05
N GLY A 73 -19.37 -0.45 -5.20
CA GLY A 73 -19.09 -1.07 -6.47
C GLY A 73 -20.14 -2.09 -6.89
N SER A 74 -20.10 -2.44 -8.17
CA SER A 74 -20.90 -3.49 -8.78
C SER A 74 -20.04 -4.27 -9.76
N SER A 75 -20.21 -5.59 -9.81
CA SER A 75 -19.55 -6.43 -10.83
C SER A 75 -19.96 -6.06 -12.26
N ALA A 76 -21.07 -5.33 -12.43
CA ALA A 76 -21.48 -4.78 -13.72
C ALA A 76 -20.64 -3.58 -14.19
N LEU A 77 -19.85 -2.97 -13.30
CA LEU A 77 -19.00 -1.82 -13.57
C LEU A 77 -17.54 -2.15 -13.26
N ALA A 78 -16.71 -2.24 -14.31
CA ALA A 78 -15.29 -2.44 -14.16
C ALA A 78 -14.66 -1.30 -13.35
N ASN A 79 -13.70 -1.63 -12.47
CA ASN A 79 -12.96 -0.68 -11.63
C ASN A 79 -13.85 0.18 -10.70
N SER A 80 -15.07 -0.27 -10.41
CA SER A 80 -15.96 0.34 -9.42
C SER A 80 -15.66 -0.16 -8.01
N GLY A 81 -16.12 0.59 -7.02
CA GLY A 81 -16.02 0.25 -5.60
C GLY A 81 -14.82 0.87 -4.94
N ARG A 82 -14.72 2.21 -4.98
CA ARG A 82 -13.71 3.00 -4.25
C ARG A 82 -14.36 4.03 -3.34
N VAL A 83 -13.68 4.41 -2.27
CA VAL A 83 -14.08 5.58 -1.47
C VAL A 83 -13.75 6.84 -2.26
N VAL A 84 -12.50 6.96 -2.71
CA VAL A 84 -12.04 8.09 -3.53
C VAL A 84 -11.32 7.59 -4.78
N ASN A 85 -11.60 8.22 -5.92
CA ASN A 85 -10.87 8.02 -7.16
C ASN A 85 -10.55 9.35 -7.83
N VAL A 86 -9.26 9.61 -8.09
CA VAL A 86 -8.76 10.85 -8.68
C VAL A 86 -7.93 10.49 -9.90
N PHE A 87 -8.30 11.00 -11.08
CA PHE A 87 -7.58 10.69 -12.31
C PHE A 87 -7.72 11.72 -13.41
N GLY A 88 -6.74 11.71 -14.31
CA GLY A 88 -6.73 12.45 -15.56
C GLY A 88 -6.32 13.92 -15.41
N THR A 89 -5.97 14.48 -16.56
CA THR A 89 -5.61 15.88 -16.76
C THR A 89 -6.68 16.62 -17.56
N GLY A 90 -6.82 17.92 -17.37
CA GLY A 90 -7.81 18.77 -18.02
C GLY A 90 -7.69 20.20 -17.52
N GLY A 91 -8.80 20.85 -17.17
CA GLY A 91 -8.79 22.27 -16.76
C GLY A 91 -8.54 23.22 -17.94
N PRO A 92 -8.39 24.54 -17.69
CA PRO A 92 -8.27 25.57 -18.73
C PRO A 92 -7.07 25.39 -19.66
N ASP A 93 -6.02 24.72 -19.19
CA ASP A 93 -4.80 24.44 -19.95
C ASP A 93 -4.75 23.03 -20.54
N GLY A 94 -5.74 22.18 -20.22
CA GLY A 94 -5.79 20.79 -20.65
C GLY A 94 -4.74 19.88 -19.99
N VAL A 95 -3.90 20.39 -19.10
CA VAL A 95 -2.79 19.64 -18.48
C VAL A 95 -2.84 19.64 -16.95
N THR A 96 -3.75 20.41 -16.35
CA THR A 96 -4.00 20.42 -14.91
C THR A 96 -4.50 19.05 -14.45
N ARG A 97 -3.83 18.43 -13.47
CA ARG A 97 -4.27 17.15 -12.90
C ARG A 97 -5.49 17.33 -12.01
N SER A 98 -6.35 16.33 -11.99
CA SER A 98 -7.40 16.24 -10.98
C SER A 98 -6.80 16.14 -9.58
N SER A 99 -7.42 16.78 -8.60
CA SER A 99 -6.91 16.82 -7.23
C SER A 99 -7.98 16.68 -6.15
N VAL A 100 -7.59 16.08 -5.02
CA VAL A 100 -8.34 16.06 -3.76
C VAL A 100 -7.44 16.59 -2.66
N ILE A 101 -7.85 17.67 -2.00
CA ILE A 101 -7.09 18.36 -0.94
C ILE A 101 -7.85 18.23 0.38
N LEU A 102 -7.21 17.65 1.41
CA LEU A 102 -7.82 17.39 2.72
C LEU A 102 -6.97 17.98 3.86
N ASN A 103 -7.61 18.73 4.77
CA ASN A 103 -7.00 19.17 6.03
C ASN A 103 -7.21 18.19 7.20
N GLY A 104 -7.68 16.97 6.89
CA GLY A 104 -7.87 15.88 7.84
C GLY A 104 -7.66 14.52 7.18
N ALA A 105 -7.94 13.45 7.94
CA ALA A 105 -7.94 12.08 7.42
C ALA A 105 -9.02 11.88 6.35
N LEU A 106 -8.87 10.86 5.51
CA LEU A 106 -9.91 10.50 4.54
C LEU A 106 -11.09 9.79 5.23
N LEU A 107 -10.81 8.80 6.07
CA LEU A 107 -11.82 7.86 6.53
C LEU A 107 -11.55 7.37 7.95
N LEU A 108 -12.58 7.44 8.79
CA LEU A 108 -12.66 6.76 10.08
C LEU A 108 -13.91 5.87 10.10
N ALA A 109 -13.73 4.57 10.33
CA ALA A 109 -14.83 3.63 10.57
C ALA A 109 -14.70 3.00 11.96
N SER A 110 -15.79 2.99 12.73
CA SER A 110 -15.81 2.49 14.10
C SER A 110 -17.16 1.88 14.49
N GLY A 111 -17.29 1.39 15.72
CA GLY A 111 -18.54 0.80 16.21
C GLY A 111 -18.92 -0.51 15.50
N GLY A 112 -17.93 -1.26 15.02
CA GLY A 112 -18.21 -2.46 14.21
C GLY A 112 -18.77 -2.15 12.82
N SER A 113 -18.56 -0.93 12.31
CA SER A 113 -18.83 -0.60 10.91
C SER A 113 -18.16 -1.59 9.96
N THR A 114 -18.79 -1.83 8.81
CA THR A 114 -18.25 -2.71 7.77
C THR A 114 -18.13 -1.94 6.46
N ILE A 115 -17.05 -2.20 5.72
CA ILE A 115 -16.81 -1.62 4.41
C ILE A 115 -16.52 -2.75 3.45
N ASN A 116 -17.37 -2.87 2.43
CA ASN A 116 -17.26 -3.84 1.36
C ASN A 116 -17.03 -3.07 0.06
N SER A 117 -15.78 -3.02 -0.40
CA SER A 117 -15.38 -2.29 -1.61
C SER A 117 -14.80 -3.25 -2.64
N LEU A 118 -15.35 -3.24 -3.86
CA LEU A 118 -14.84 -4.11 -4.93
C LEU A 118 -13.43 -3.75 -5.38
N SER A 119 -13.11 -2.45 -5.60
CA SER A 119 -11.81 -2.03 -6.11
C SER A 119 -10.82 -1.53 -5.05
N GLY A 120 -11.30 -1.05 -3.90
CA GLY A 120 -10.46 -0.62 -2.79
C GLY A 120 -10.96 0.63 -2.10
N LEU A 121 -10.06 1.36 -1.46
CA LEU A 121 -10.39 2.63 -0.79
C LEU A 121 -9.96 3.81 -1.65
N VAL A 122 -8.75 3.77 -2.18
CA VAL A 122 -8.10 4.93 -2.82
C VAL A 122 -7.59 4.56 -4.20
N GLY A 123 -7.96 5.37 -5.20
CA GLY A 123 -7.34 5.40 -6.52
C GLY A 123 -6.82 6.80 -6.81
N ALA A 124 -5.53 6.91 -7.11
CA ALA A 124 -4.91 8.13 -7.61
C ALA A 124 -4.07 7.75 -8.83
N THR A 125 -4.73 7.74 -9.99
CA THR A 125 -4.13 7.30 -11.26
C THR A 125 -4.06 8.47 -12.23
N ASP A 126 -2.88 9.07 -12.40
CA ASP A 126 -2.74 10.39 -13.05
C ASP A 126 -3.59 11.50 -12.41
N GLY A 127 -3.74 11.42 -11.09
CA GLY A 127 -4.41 12.40 -10.24
C GLY A 127 -3.72 12.46 -8.89
N GLU A 128 -4.00 13.49 -8.11
CA GLU A 128 -3.29 13.76 -6.86
C GLU A 128 -4.21 13.85 -5.65
N ILE A 129 -3.81 13.24 -4.54
CA ILE A 129 -4.43 13.41 -3.24
C ILE A 129 -3.40 14.01 -2.30
N ILE A 130 -3.69 15.22 -1.82
CA ILE A 130 -2.86 15.94 -0.85
C ILE A 130 -3.65 16.00 0.44
N ALA A 131 -3.17 15.32 1.47
CA ALA A 131 -3.83 15.26 2.76
C ALA A 131 -2.86 15.58 3.88
N SER A 132 -3.33 16.36 4.85
CA SER A 132 -2.60 16.65 6.07
C SER A 132 -3.55 16.59 7.26
N SER A 133 -3.02 16.34 8.46
CA SER A 133 -3.83 16.35 9.67
C SER A 133 -3.00 16.74 10.88
N ALA A 134 -3.46 17.74 11.62
CA ALA A 134 -2.96 18.04 12.96
C ALA A 134 -3.54 17.09 14.02
N GLY A 135 -4.59 16.33 13.67
CA GLY A 135 -5.27 15.39 14.55
C GLY A 135 -4.55 14.04 14.69
N PRO A 136 -5.00 13.20 15.63
CA PRO A 136 -4.39 11.91 15.94
C PRO A 136 -4.77 10.81 14.94
N ASP A 137 -5.67 11.07 14.00
CA ASP A 137 -6.10 10.05 13.05
C ASP A 137 -5.09 9.89 11.90
N PRO A 138 -4.74 8.65 11.54
CA PRO A 138 -4.03 8.32 10.32
C PRO A 138 -4.92 8.59 9.10
N PHE A 139 -4.37 8.51 7.90
CA PHE A 139 -5.13 8.82 6.68
C PHE A 139 -6.41 7.97 6.55
N ILE A 140 -6.32 6.68 6.88
CA ILE A 140 -7.46 5.78 7.03
C ILE A 140 -7.33 5.00 8.33
N ARG A 141 -8.41 4.97 9.12
CA ARG A 141 -8.51 4.22 10.38
C ARG A 141 -9.75 3.36 10.43
N LEU A 142 -9.57 2.07 10.69
CA LEU A 142 -10.65 1.10 10.87
C LEU A 142 -10.58 0.53 12.29
N ILE A 143 -11.65 0.71 13.08
CA ILE A 143 -11.75 0.28 14.47
C ILE A 143 -12.85 -0.78 14.62
N GLY A 144 -12.44 -2.01 14.95
CA GLY A 144 -13.35 -3.15 14.96
C GLY A 144 -13.82 -3.53 13.55
N GLY A 145 -14.91 -4.28 13.47
CA GLY A 145 -15.57 -4.60 12.20
C GLY A 145 -14.89 -5.69 11.38
N ASN A 146 -15.59 -6.11 10.34
CA ASN A 146 -15.10 -7.01 9.30
C ASN A 146 -15.23 -6.30 7.95
N HIS A 147 -14.10 -6.06 7.29
CA HIS A 147 -14.03 -5.29 6.06
C HIS A 147 -13.54 -6.17 4.91
N SER A 148 -14.18 -6.01 3.76
CA SER A 148 -13.75 -6.61 2.51
C SER A 148 -13.33 -5.50 1.55
N LEU A 149 -12.02 -5.28 1.43
CA LEU A 149 -11.46 -4.17 0.68
C LEU A 149 -10.71 -4.68 -0.54
N ALA A 150 -10.94 -4.10 -1.71
CA ALA A 150 -10.35 -4.58 -2.96
C ALA A 150 -10.63 -6.08 -3.17
N SER A 151 -11.90 -6.47 -3.07
CA SER A 151 -12.34 -7.87 -3.15
C SER A 151 -12.45 -8.40 -4.58
N ALA A 152 -12.51 -7.54 -5.58
CA ALA A 152 -12.47 -7.96 -6.98
C ALA A 152 -11.05 -8.33 -7.40
N THR A 153 -10.92 -9.34 -8.26
CA THR A 153 -9.64 -9.83 -8.77
C THR A 153 -8.76 -8.69 -9.32
N ASN A 154 -7.46 -8.75 -9.01
CA ASN A 154 -6.44 -7.79 -9.46
C ASN A 154 -6.59 -6.34 -8.94
N THR A 155 -7.47 -6.09 -7.98
CA THR A 155 -7.62 -4.77 -7.36
C THR A 155 -6.72 -4.60 -6.13
N ALA A 156 -6.58 -3.35 -5.65
CA ALA A 156 -5.76 -3.01 -4.49
C ALA A 156 -6.42 -1.91 -3.66
N MET A 157 -6.34 -2.01 -2.32
CA MET A 157 -6.92 -1.02 -1.40
C MET A 157 -6.44 0.39 -1.72
N PHE A 158 -5.17 0.52 -2.11
CA PHE A 158 -4.55 1.72 -2.65
C PHE A 158 -3.95 1.42 -4.02
N THR A 159 -4.35 2.20 -5.02
CA THR A 159 -3.78 2.17 -6.37
C THR A 159 -3.22 3.54 -6.69
N LEU A 160 -1.88 3.65 -6.80
CA LEU A 160 -1.17 4.92 -6.99
C LEU A 160 -0.34 4.85 -8.28
N GLY A 161 -0.45 5.87 -9.14
CA GLY A 161 0.45 6.06 -10.28
C GLY A 161 -0.19 5.84 -11.65
N PHE A 162 0.35 4.95 -12.48
CA PHE A 162 -0.16 4.67 -13.85
C PHE A 162 -0.28 5.89 -14.75
N VAL A 163 0.74 6.72 -14.76
CA VAL A 163 0.81 7.86 -15.67
C VAL A 163 1.64 7.43 -16.88
N ALA A 164 1.01 7.28 -18.05
CA ALA A 164 1.71 6.82 -19.26
C ALA A 164 2.90 7.72 -19.64
N THR A 165 2.86 8.98 -19.23
CA THR A 165 3.90 10.01 -19.44
C THR A 165 4.51 10.47 -18.12
N ALA A 166 4.49 9.64 -17.07
CA ALA A 166 4.99 10.05 -15.75
C ALA A 166 6.44 10.56 -15.87
N PRO A 167 6.76 11.73 -15.29
CA PRO A 167 8.13 12.20 -15.26
C PRO A 167 8.97 11.25 -14.41
N THR A 168 10.09 10.80 -14.97
CA THR A 168 11.08 9.97 -14.28
C THR A 168 12.41 10.69 -14.19
N VAL A 169 13.22 10.29 -13.22
CA VAL A 169 14.59 10.78 -13.04
C VAL A 169 15.54 9.60 -12.94
N THR A 170 16.67 9.69 -13.64
CA THR A 170 17.74 8.70 -13.53
C THR A 170 18.48 8.86 -12.21
N GLN A 171 18.61 7.79 -11.44
CA GLN A 171 19.36 7.72 -10.19
C GLN A 171 20.24 6.48 -10.21
N ILE A 172 21.44 6.57 -9.62
CA ILE A 172 22.29 5.40 -9.40
C ILE A 172 22.17 5.03 -7.92
N VAL A 173 21.68 3.82 -7.65
CA VAL A 173 21.50 3.29 -6.30
C VAL A 173 22.17 1.92 -6.21
N ASP A 174 23.08 1.74 -5.25
CA ASP A 174 23.86 0.51 -5.08
C ASP A 174 24.53 0.01 -6.39
N GLY A 175 24.99 0.96 -7.21
CA GLY A 175 25.63 0.71 -8.51
C GLY A 175 24.67 0.37 -9.65
N VAL A 176 23.35 0.38 -9.41
CA VAL A 176 22.31 0.14 -10.43
C VAL A 176 21.73 1.47 -10.89
N THR A 177 21.71 1.69 -12.21
CA THR A 177 21.02 2.83 -12.82
C THR A 177 19.51 2.54 -12.89
N LEU A 178 18.72 3.34 -12.19
CA LEU A 178 17.27 3.27 -12.15
C LEU A 178 16.69 4.55 -12.77
N ASN A 179 15.64 4.43 -13.58
CA ASN A 179 14.76 5.55 -13.87
C ASN A 179 13.60 5.44 -12.89
N LEU A 180 13.31 6.49 -12.13
CA LEU A 180 12.35 6.44 -11.04
C LEU A 180 11.29 7.52 -11.19
N GLY A 181 10.03 7.17 -10.98
CA GLY A 181 8.91 8.09 -10.97
C GLY A 181 9.11 9.22 -9.96
N THR A 182 8.75 10.43 -10.36
CA THR A 182 8.89 11.65 -9.55
C THR A 182 7.56 12.24 -9.10
N PHE A 183 6.46 11.82 -9.72
CA PHE A 183 5.11 12.24 -9.36
C PHE A 183 4.65 11.54 -8.09
N ALA A 184 4.05 12.27 -7.13
CA ALA A 184 3.52 11.73 -5.88
C ALA A 184 1.97 11.76 -5.89
N PRO A 185 1.29 10.67 -6.32
CA PRO A 185 -0.17 10.64 -6.41
C PRO A 185 -0.88 10.74 -5.06
N LEU A 186 -0.17 10.44 -3.97
CA LEU A 186 -0.66 10.54 -2.61
C LEU A 186 0.43 11.10 -1.71
N SER A 187 0.16 12.27 -1.15
CA SER A 187 0.99 12.94 -0.15
C SER A 187 0.21 13.01 1.15
N TRP A 188 0.67 12.32 2.19
CA TRP A 188 0.07 12.33 3.52
C TRP A 188 1.06 12.86 4.56
N SER A 189 0.61 13.85 5.34
CA SER A 189 1.36 14.41 6.47
C SER A 189 0.45 14.58 7.69
N GLY A 190 0.34 13.54 8.50
CA GLY A 190 -0.50 13.54 9.70
C GLY A 190 0.28 13.29 11.00
N ALA A 191 -0.05 14.02 12.05
CA ALA A 191 0.48 13.76 13.40
C ALA A 191 0.03 12.39 13.94
N GLY A 192 -1.16 11.93 13.52
CA GLY A 192 -1.71 10.59 13.82
C GLY A 192 -0.92 9.40 13.26
N GLY A 193 0.11 9.66 12.45
CA GLY A 193 1.02 8.63 11.97
C GLY A 193 0.57 8.01 10.64
N GLY A 194 0.50 6.67 10.63
CA GLY A 194 0.54 5.81 9.44
C GLY A 194 -0.52 6.07 8.36
N LEU A 195 -0.40 5.34 7.24
CA LEU A 195 -1.34 5.52 6.14
C LEU A 195 -2.63 4.70 6.33
N LEU A 196 -2.50 3.41 6.62
CA LEU A 196 -3.61 2.53 6.97
C LEU A 196 -3.41 2.00 8.39
N ARG A 197 -4.32 2.36 9.30
CA ARG A 197 -4.36 1.83 10.65
C ARG A 197 -5.57 0.94 10.90
N LEU A 198 -5.31 -0.22 11.46
CA LEU A 198 -6.32 -1.18 11.90
C LEU A 198 -6.23 -1.33 13.43
N ASP A 199 -7.32 -1.06 14.13
CA ASP A 199 -7.44 -1.24 15.57
C ASP A 199 -8.54 -2.27 15.85
N SER A 200 -8.17 -3.47 16.29
CA SER A 200 -9.08 -4.60 16.48
C SER A 200 -9.98 -4.94 15.26
N ALA A 201 -9.53 -4.60 14.06
CA ALA A 201 -10.28 -4.78 12.82
C ALA A 201 -9.87 -6.07 12.09
N GLN A 202 -10.81 -6.66 11.36
CA GLN A 202 -10.54 -7.76 10.44
C GLN A 202 -10.69 -7.25 9.01
N VAL A 203 -9.64 -7.38 8.21
CA VAL A 203 -9.61 -6.90 6.83
C VAL A 203 -9.20 -8.02 5.89
N SER A 204 -9.95 -8.18 4.80
CA SER A 204 -9.64 -9.10 3.71
C SER A 204 -9.63 -8.37 2.37
N GLY A 205 -8.82 -8.83 1.41
CA GLY A 205 -8.73 -8.24 0.07
C GLY A 205 -7.81 -8.98 -0.88
N GLN A 206 -7.71 -8.54 -2.13
CA GLN A 206 -6.73 -9.10 -3.07
C GLN A 206 -5.32 -8.60 -2.82
N LYS A 207 -5.15 -7.26 -2.75
CA LYS A 207 -3.86 -6.58 -2.53
C LYS A 207 -4.10 -5.36 -1.65
N ALA A 208 -3.09 -4.95 -0.88
CA ALA A 208 -3.22 -3.70 -0.12
C ALA A 208 -2.73 -2.51 -0.94
N PHE A 209 -1.50 -2.52 -1.46
CA PHE A 209 -0.91 -1.42 -2.21
C PHE A 209 -0.39 -1.85 -3.57
N ARG A 210 -0.73 -1.07 -4.59
CA ARG A 210 -0.07 -1.09 -5.90
C ARG A 210 0.43 0.31 -6.23
N ILE A 211 1.72 0.41 -6.53
CA ILE A 211 2.40 1.66 -6.89
C ILE A 211 3.09 1.45 -8.22
N ASP A 212 2.83 2.32 -9.19
CA ASP A 212 3.28 2.17 -10.57
C ASP A 212 3.82 3.51 -11.11
N THR A 213 5.10 3.56 -11.48
CA THR A 213 5.74 4.78 -12.01
C THR A 213 5.46 6.04 -11.17
N ALA A 214 5.56 5.91 -9.85
CA ALA A 214 5.21 6.95 -8.89
C ALA A 214 6.20 7.02 -7.73
N LEU A 215 6.29 8.21 -7.12
CA LEU A 215 6.93 8.46 -5.84
C LEU A 215 5.91 8.30 -4.72
N PHE A 216 6.26 7.56 -3.68
CA PHE A 216 5.51 7.50 -2.45
C PHE A 216 6.46 7.60 -1.26
N GLN A 217 6.17 8.51 -0.34
CA GLN A 217 6.97 8.73 0.85
C GLN A 217 6.12 8.56 2.10
N ALA A 218 6.57 7.70 3.01
CA ALA A 218 5.88 7.40 4.26
C ALA A 218 6.76 7.84 5.44
N THR A 219 6.30 8.82 6.22
CA THR A 219 6.97 9.31 7.43
C THR A 219 6.66 8.47 8.67
N ALA A 220 5.63 7.62 8.58
CA ALA A 220 5.16 6.69 9.59
C ALA A 220 4.87 5.33 8.93
N PRO A 221 4.51 4.27 9.69
CA PRO A 221 4.25 2.97 9.08
C PRO A 221 3.15 3.01 8.03
N VAL A 222 3.37 2.32 6.91
CA VAL A 222 2.36 2.23 5.85
C VAL A 222 1.19 1.38 6.34
N PHE A 223 1.51 0.27 7.01
CA PHE A 223 0.57 -0.60 7.69
C PHE A 223 0.82 -0.55 9.20
N ASP A 224 -0.19 -0.12 9.96
CA ASP A 224 -0.14 -0.08 11.42
C ASP A 224 -1.31 -0.90 11.99
N LEU A 225 -1.01 -2.07 12.54
CA LEU A 225 -2.02 -3.00 13.04
C LEU A 225 -1.88 -3.19 14.54
N ALA A 226 -2.97 -3.00 15.27
CA ALA A 226 -3.09 -3.27 16.70
C ALA A 226 -4.26 -4.23 16.95
N GLY A 227 -4.01 -5.39 17.54
CA GLY A 227 -5.02 -6.43 17.79
C GLY A 227 -5.82 -6.87 16.55
N SER A 228 -5.26 -6.72 15.35
CA SER A 228 -5.99 -6.78 14.06
C SER A 228 -5.53 -7.92 13.17
N THR A 229 -6.36 -8.25 12.17
CA THR A 229 -6.00 -9.18 11.10
C THR A 229 -6.11 -8.51 9.73
N LEU A 230 -5.11 -8.73 8.88
CA LEU A 230 -5.13 -8.36 7.48
C LEU A 230 -4.78 -9.57 6.62
N THR A 231 -5.72 -10.00 5.78
CA THR A 231 -5.50 -11.07 4.82
C THR A 231 -5.54 -10.51 3.40
N VAL A 232 -4.43 -10.63 2.68
CA VAL A 232 -4.38 -10.37 1.24
C VAL A 232 -4.27 -11.70 0.50
N ALA A 233 -5.18 -11.91 -0.43
CA ALA A 233 -5.35 -13.16 -1.15
C ALA A 233 -5.27 -12.96 -2.67
N PRO A 234 -4.11 -12.50 -3.20
CA PRO A 234 -3.94 -12.41 -4.64
C PRO A 234 -4.10 -13.81 -5.27
N THR A 235 -4.55 -13.86 -6.51
CA THR A 235 -4.60 -15.13 -7.25
C THR A 235 -3.22 -15.48 -7.77
N THR A 236 -2.98 -16.72 -8.17
CA THR A 236 -1.70 -17.15 -8.76
C THR A 236 -1.35 -16.42 -10.06
N ALA A 237 -2.34 -15.84 -10.74
CA ALA A 237 -2.15 -15.04 -11.95
C ALA A 237 -1.94 -13.54 -11.67
N VAL A 238 -2.10 -13.09 -10.42
CA VAL A 238 -2.03 -11.69 -10.04
C VAL A 238 -0.82 -11.48 -9.13
N ASP A 239 0.21 -10.86 -9.66
CA ASP A 239 1.34 -10.40 -8.85
C ASP A 239 0.90 -9.42 -7.75
N GLY A 240 1.60 -9.48 -6.62
CA GLY A 240 1.45 -8.56 -5.50
C GLY A 240 1.07 -9.23 -4.19
N GLY A 241 0.78 -8.41 -3.18
CA GLY A 241 0.45 -8.83 -1.82
C GLY A 241 0.11 -7.61 -0.97
N LEU A 242 0.90 -7.33 0.05
CA LEU A 242 0.76 -6.11 0.85
C LEU A 242 1.19 -4.88 0.04
N MET A 243 2.34 -4.94 -0.61
CA MET A 243 2.83 -3.81 -1.38
C MET A 243 3.56 -4.28 -2.65
N ASP A 244 3.11 -3.77 -3.78
CA ASP A 244 3.60 -4.11 -5.11
C ASP A 244 4.08 -2.86 -5.84
N LEU A 245 5.40 -2.74 -5.99
CA LEU A 245 6.09 -1.66 -6.70
C LEU A 245 6.38 -2.15 -8.11
N ASN A 246 5.79 -1.47 -9.09
CA ASN A 246 5.93 -1.79 -10.50
C ASN A 246 6.49 -0.60 -11.28
N PHE A 247 7.13 -0.92 -12.40
CA PHE A 247 7.53 0.03 -13.44
C PHE A 247 8.10 1.32 -12.84
N GLN A 248 9.35 1.29 -12.38
CA GLN A 248 10.06 2.50 -11.98
C GLN A 248 9.43 3.23 -10.77
N ALA A 249 8.67 2.52 -9.91
CA ALA A 249 8.15 3.09 -8.68
C ALA A 249 9.27 3.39 -7.69
N LYS A 250 9.12 4.47 -6.91
CA LYS A 250 10.02 4.85 -5.82
C LYS A 250 9.26 4.97 -4.52
N VAL A 251 9.56 4.11 -3.56
CA VAL A 251 9.03 4.19 -2.21
C VAL A 251 10.14 4.53 -1.23
N VAL A 252 9.90 5.53 -0.39
CA VAL A 252 10.78 5.87 0.75
C VAL A 252 9.98 5.77 2.03
N SER A 253 10.37 4.87 2.93
CA SER A 253 9.78 4.72 4.27
C SER A 253 10.77 5.17 5.33
N PHE A 254 10.40 6.18 6.11
CA PHE A 254 11.21 6.65 7.23
C PHE A 254 11.03 5.80 8.49
N GLY A 255 9.85 5.21 8.67
CA GLY A 255 9.55 4.21 9.70
C GLY A 255 9.47 2.79 9.12
N PRO A 256 9.10 1.79 9.94
CA PRO A 256 8.86 0.45 9.44
C PRO A 256 7.71 0.44 8.46
N VAL A 257 7.84 -0.32 7.36
CA VAL A 257 6.79 -0.39 6.35
C VAL A 257 5.54 -1.03 6.94
N ALA A 258 5.71 -2.05 7.79
CA ALA A 258 4.64 -2.65 8.57
C ALA A 258 4.99 -2.71 10.06
N ARG A 259 4.07 -2.24 10.90
CA ARG A 259 4.09 -2.38 12.36
C ARG A 259 2.90 -3.21 12.80
N LEU A 260 3.17 -4.27 13.54
CA LEU A 260 2.18 -5.20 14.07
C LEU A 260 2.33 -5.24 15.59
N ASP A 261 1.21 -5.07 16.30
CA ASP A 261 1.10 -5.20 17.74
C ASP A 261 -0.07 -6.16 18.05
N GLY A 262 0.22 -7.35 18.58
CA GLY A 262 -0.78 -8.40 18.79
C GLY A 262 -1.59 -8.73 17.53
N SER A 263 -0.98 -8.60 16.35
CA SER A 263 -1.68 -8.60 15.06
C SER A 263 -1.16 -9.65 14.09
N THR A 264 -1.99 -10.04 13.14
CA THR A 264 -1.63 -11.01 12.10
C THR A 264 -1.81 -10.44 10.70
N ILE A 265 -0.78 -10.57 9.87
CA ILE A 265 -0.87 -10.37 8.43
C ILE A 265 -0.71 -11.73 7.73
N THR A 266 -1.65 -12.05 6.84
CA THR A 266 -1.60 -13.25 5.99
C THR A 266 -1.56 -12.88 4.52
N VAL A 267 -0.59 -13.42 3.81
CA VAL A 267 -0.48 -13.35 2.34
C VAL A 267 -0.65 -14.75 1.79
N THR A 268 -1.78 -15.04 1.15
CA THR A 268 -2.13 -16.42 0.81
C THR A 268 -1.38 -16.96 -0.41
N ASN A 269 -1.05 -16.09 -1.36
CA ASN A 269 -0.26 -16.41 -2.55
C ASN A 269 0.71 -15.29 -2.90
N ASN A 270 1.71 -15.60 -3.71
CA ASN A 270 2.75 -14.67 -4.16
C ASN A 270 3.52 -14.06 -2.98
N HIS A 271 4.03 -12.85 -3.16
CA HIS A 271 4.99 -12.23 -2.25
C HIS A 271 4.32 -11.12 -1.45
N ALA A 272 4.63 -11.01 -0.15
CA ALA A 272 4.05 -9.94 0.67
C ALA A 272 4.49 -8.55 0.15
N PHE A 273 5.76 -8.42 -0.21
CA PHE A 273 6.35 -7.23 -0.80
C PHE A 273 7.03 -7.60 -2.12
N ARG A 274 6.66 -6.92 -3.20
CA ARG A 274 7.25 -7.13 -4.52
C ARG A 274 7.81 -5.81 -5.04
N VAL A 275 9.08 -5.84 -5.44
CA VAL A 275 9.79 -4.70 -6.03
C VAL A 275 10.30 -5.11 -7.40
N ALA A 276 9.67 -4.59 -8.45
CA ALA A 276 9.85 -5.06 -9.82
C ALA A 276 9.98 -3.91 -10.84
N GLY A 277 10.55 -4.22 -12.01
CA GLY A 277 10.58 -3.32 -13.16
C GLY A 277 11.40 -2.05 -12.95
N GLY A 278 12.61 -2.18 -12.39
CA GLY A 278 13.50 -1.05 -12.11
C GLY A 278 13.01 -0.14 -10.98
N SER A 279 12.25 -0.67 -10.03
CA SER A 279 11.72 0.09 -8.90
C SER A 279 12.72 0.17 -7.74
N LEU A 280 12.50 1.13 -6.84
CA LEU A 280 13.27 1.34 -5.63
C LEU A 280 12.36 1.28 -4.39
N LEU A 281 12.71 0.43 -3.43
CA LEU A 281 12.22 0.53 -2.05
C LEU A 281 13.38 0.92 -1.14
N GLN A 282 13.26 2.09 -0.51
CA GLN A 282 14.21 2.59 0.46
C GLN A 282 13.56 2.69 1.83
N VAL A 283 14.17 2.08 2.85
CA VAL A 283 13.72 2.09 4.24
C VAL A 283 14.83 2.68 5.09
N VAL A 284 14.57 3.80 5.75
CA VAL A 284 15.56 4.49 6.60
C VAL A 284 15.73 3.77 7.94
N GLY A 285 14.64 3.23 8.49
CA GLY A 285 14.65 2.44 9.73
C GLY A 285 14.66 0.93 9.48
N ASP A 286 14.07 0.20 10.42
CA ASP A 286 13.82 -1.23 10.30
C ASP A 286 12.65 -1.48 9.35
N PHE A 287 12.64 -2.57 8.59
CA PHE A 287 11.59 -2.84 7.59
C PHE A 287 10.28 -3.33 8.21
N LEU A 288 10.34 -4.25 9.16
CA LEU A 288 9.20 -4.79 9.91
C LEU A 288 9.37 -4.56 11.41
N SER A 289 8.28 -4.24 12.11
CA SER A 289 8.21 -4.19 13.57
C SER A 289 7.10 -5.12 14.06
N LEU A 290 7.44 -6.15 14.82
CA LEU A 290 6.47 -7.13 15.34
C LEU A 290 6.53 -7.14 16.88
N ASN A 291 5.39 -6.91 17.53
CA ASN A 291 5.28 -6.85 18.98
C ASN A 291 4.09 -7.67 19.49
N ASN A 292 4.13 -8.07 20.75
CA ASN A 292 3.05 -8.72 21.50
C ASN A 292 2.47 -9.97 20.81
N GLY A 293 3.34 -10.83 20.28
CA GLY A 293 2.93 -12.09 19.64
C GLY A 293 2.42 -11.92 18.20
N SER A 294 2.91 -10.90 17.51
CA SER A 294 2.50 -10.61 16.13
C SER A 294 3.04 -11.64 15.13
N VAL A 295 2.30 -11.84 14.04
CA VAL A 295 2.64 -12.80 12.99
C VAL A 295 2.52 -12.15 11.61
N LEU A 296 3.57 -12.23 10.81
CA LEU A 296 3.48 -12.04 9.36
C LEU A 296 3.68 -13.40 8.69
N GLN A 297 2.74 -13.83 7.87
CA GLN A 297 2.83 -15.13 7.19
C GLN A 297 2.62 -15.02 5.67
N ALA A 298 3.53 -15.63 4.91
CA ALA A 298 3.41 -15.83 3.46
C ALA A 298 3.25 -17.33 3.17
N LEU A 299 2.07 -17.72 2.67
CA LEU A 299 1.67 -19.14 2.60
C LEU A 299 2.07 -19.86 1.31
N ASN A 300 2.16 -19.14 0.19
CA ASN A 300 2.60 -19.68 -1.10
C ASN A 300 3.50 -18.66 -1.83
N GLY A 301 4.51 -18.19 -1.10
CA GLY A 301 5.55 -17.31 -1.61
C GLY A 301 6.41 -16.76 -0.48
N SER A 302 7.13 -15.67 -0.75
CA SER A 302 8.11 -15.10 0.18
C SER A 302 7.60 -13.82 0.84
N VAL A 303 8.29 -13.32 1.86
CA VAL A 303 8.00 -12.00 2.42
C VAL A 303 8.39 -10.92 1.41
N MET A 304 9.56 -11.04 0.79
CA MET A 304 10.04 -10.05 -0.18
C MET A 304 10.51 -10.71 -1.47
N ARG A 305 10.18 -10.10 -2.62
CA ARG A 305 10.78 -10.43 -3.92
C ARG A 305 11.30 -9.17 -4.60
N ILE A 306 12.51 -9.28 -5.14
CA ILE A 306 13.21 -8.22 -5.85
C ILE A 306 13.58 -8.75 -7.24
N THR A 307 13.10 -8.09 -8.29
CA THR A 307 13.27 -8.56 -9.67
C THR A 307 13.34 -7.40 -10.68
N GLY A 308 13.67 -7.71 -11.93
CA GLY A 308 13.65 -6.75 -13.03
C GLY A 308 14.62 -5.58 -12.84
N GLY A 309 15.80 -5.84 -12.24
CA GLY A 309 16.80 -4.81 -11.96
C GLY A 309 16.40 -3.81 -10.88
N SER A 310 15.50 -4.21 -9.98
CA SER A 310 15.04 -3.36 -8.87
C SER A 310 16.00 -3.37 -7.69
N VAL A 311 15.91 -2.36 -6.83
CA VAL A 311 16.77 -2.21 -5.66
C VAL A 311 15.92 -2.08 -4.38
N VAL A 312 16.34 -2.80 -3.34
CA VAL A 312 15.83 -2.61 -1.98
C VAL A 312 16.99 -2.24 -1.06
N ASN A 313 16.86 -1.11 -0.36
CA ASN A 313 17.83 -0.64 0.62
C ASN A 313 17.15 -0.45 1.97
N ILE A 314 17.56 -1.24 2.96
CA ILE A 314 17.09 -1.14 4.34
C ILE A 314 18.27 -0.68 5.19
N SER A 315 18.18 0.54 5.71
CA SER A 315 19.24 1.14 6.53
C SER A 315 19.23 0.64 7.97
N GLY A 316 18.12 0.05 8.46
CA GLY A 316 18.07 -0.71 9.69
C GLY A 316 18.10 -2.22 9.46
N ALA A 317 17.41 -2.96 10.32
CA ALA A 317 17.20 -4.40 10.24
C ALA A 317 16.01 -4.76 9.34
N PHE A 318 16.00 -5.98 8.81
CA PHE A 318 14.84 -6.53 8.11
C PHE A 318 13.64 -6.66 9.05
N ALA A 319 13.87 -7.07 10.30
CA ALA A 319 12.83 -7.12 11.32
C ALA A 319 13.38 -6.76 12.71
N ILE A 320 12.54 -6.07 13.50
CA ILE A 320 12.71 -5.92 14.94
C ILE A 320 11.58 -6.64 15.67
N PHE A 321 11.95 -7.48 16.63
CA PHE A 321 11.02 -8.18 17.51
C PHE A 321 10.92 -7.48 18.88
N GLY A 322 9.70 -7.17 19.29
CA GLY A 322 9.36 -6.64 20.60
C GLY A 322 9.04 -7.75 21.60
N ALA A 323 8.21 -7.45 22.59
CA ALA A 323 7.76 -8.43 23.58
C ALA A 323 6.89 -9.55 22.96
N GLY A 324 6.83 -10.70 23.64
CA GLY A 324 6.04 -11.87 23.21
C GLY A 324 6.67 -12.69 22.07
N PRO A 325 6.11 -13.86 21.71
CA PRO A 325 6.66 -14.73 20.66
C PRO A 325 6.25 -14.25 19.27
N ASN A 326 7.03 -13.34 18.69
CA ASN A 326 6.76 -12.78 17.36
C ASN A 326 7.26 -13.71 16.24
N GLN A 327 6.54 -13.80 15.11
CA GLN A 327 6.89 -14.75 14.06
C GLN A 327 6.78 -14.19 12.64
N ILE A 328 7.78 -14.50 11.82
CA ILE A 328 7.71 -14.38 10.35
C ILE A 328 7.62 -15.80 9.79
N LYS A 329 6.47 -16.18 9.27
CA LYS A 329 6.22 -17.54 8.75
C LYS A 329 6.29 -17.55 7.23
N VAL A 330 7.03 -18.51 6.68
CA VAL A 330 7.05 -18.75 5.23
C VAL A 330 6.80 -20.21 4.91
N SER A 331 5.85 -20.44 4.02
CA SER A 331 5.55 -21.77 3.47
C SER A 331 5.77 -21.73 1.97
N ASN A 332 6.95 -22.16 1.52
CA ASN A 332 7.27 -22.26 0.10
C ASN A 332 8.45 -23.23 -0.11
N ALA A 333 8.80 -23.49 -1.37
CA ALA A 333 9.95 -24.32 -1.74
C ALA A 333 10.78 -23.63 -2.84
N LEU A 334 11.16 -22.37 -2.61
CA LEU A 334 11.78 -21.51 -3.62
C LEU A 334 13.28 -21.75 -3.82
N CYS A 335 13.96 -22.45 -2.90
CA CYS A 335 15.40 -22.71 -2.98
C CYS A 335 15.77 -24.08 -3.56
N GLY A 336 14.79 -24.85 -4.06
CA GLY A 336 15.00 -26.21 -4.56
C GLY A 336 15.27 -27.22 -3.44
N THR A 337 16.46 -27.16 -2.84
CA THR A 337 16.89 -28.05 -1.72
C THR A 337 17.05 -27.28 -0.41
N SER A 338 17.91 -26.25 -0.39
CA SER A 338 18.15 -25.42 0.78
C SER A 338 18.45 -23.97 0.38
N CYS A 339 17.97 -23.04 1.21
CA CYS A 339 18.27 -21.63 1.00
C CYS A 339 19.66 -21.26 1.49
N ILE A 340 20.25 -20.24 0.87
CA ILE A 340 21.43 -19.57 1.42
C ILE A 340 20.94 -18.61 2.50
N THR A 341 21.53 -18.70 3.69
CA THR A 341 21.17 -17.82 4.80
C THR A 341 22.18 -16.68 4.93
N LEU A 342 21.73 -15.44 4.76
CA LEU A 342 22.53 -14.22 4.93
C LEU A 342 21.91 -13.37 6.05
N GLY A 343 22.70 -13.01 7.07
CA GLY A 343 22.20 -12.25 8.22
C GLY A 343 21.09 -12.94 9.03
N GLY A 344 21.02 -14.28 8.98
CA GLY A 344 19.94 -15.06 9.58
C GLY A 344 18.66 -15.14 8.74
N ILE A 345 18.66 -14.62 7.51
CA ILE A 345 17.51 -14.64 6.60
C ILE A 345 17.75 -15.68 5.50
N PRO A 346 16.84 -16.66 5.32
CA PRO A 346 16.86 -17.59 4.19
C PRO A 346 16.50 -16.87 2.87
N ILE A 347 17.40 -16.93 1.89
CA ILE A 347 17.27 -16.24 0.59
C ILE A 347 17.32 -17.26 -0.56
N ALA A 348 16.36 -17.14 -1.48
CA ALA A 348 16.39 -17.79 -2.78
C ALA A 348 17.03 -16.88 -3.82
N PHE A 349 17.93 -17.44 -4.62
CA PHE A 349 18.52 -16.79 -5.77
C PHE A 349 18.02 -17.46 -7.05
N THR A 350 17.36 -16.68 -7.92
CA THR A 350 16.76 -17.19 -9.17
C THR A 350 17.29 -16.41 -10.37
N ASN A 351 17.17 -16.99 -11.57
CA ASN A 351 17.54 -16.34 -12.83
C ASN A 351 18.98 -15.79 -12.84
N ASN A 352 19.95 -16.61 -12.45
CA ASN A 352 21.37 -16.28 -12.33
C ASN A 352 21.72 -15.21 -11.26
N ALA A 353 20.80 -14.90 -10.35
CA ALA A 353 21.17 -14.16 -9.14
C ALA A 353 22.15 -14.98 -8.28
N SER A 354 22.92 -14.29 -7.46
CA SER A 354 23.94 -14.85 -6.57
C SER A 354 24.07 -14.02 -5.29
N THR A 355 24.93 -14.44 -4.37
CA THR A 355 25.20 -13.66 -3.15
C THR A 355 25.80 -12.28 -3.43
N ALA A 356 26.39 -12.03 -4.59
CA ALA A 356 26.91 -10.72 -4.99
C ALA A 356 25.80 -9.64 -5.15
N GLN A 357 24.53 -10.05 -5.21
CA GLN A 357 23.38 -9.15 -5.26
C GLN A 357 22.87 -8.76 -3.87
N VAL A 358 23.36 -9.40 -2.80
CA VAL A 358 22.88 -9.17 -1.43
C VAL A 358 24.04 -8.73 -0.54
N THR A 359 23.87 -7.57 0.09
CA THR A 359 24.80 -7.07 1.10
C THR A 359 24.10 -7.01 2.46
N VAL A 360 24.66 -7.68 3.46
CA VAL A 360 24.23 -7.58 4.86
C VAL A 360 25.43 -7.24 5.73
N THR A 361 25.45 -6.05 6.34
CA THR A 361 26.63 -5.55 7.08
C THR A 361 26.50 -5.63 8.60
N GLY A 362 25.29 -5.81 9.13
CA GLY A 362 24.98 -5.86 10.56
C GLY A 362 23.91 -6.91 10.87
N SER A 363 23.25 -6.82 12.03
CA SER A 363 22.19 -7.79 12.34
C SER A 363 20.92 -7.48 11.54
N ALA A 364 20.55 -8.39 10.63
CA ALA A 364 19.31 -8.25 9.87
C ALA A 364 18.05 -8.53 10.72
N LEU A 365 18.22 -9.16 11.90
CA LEU A 365 17.16 -9.42 12.86
C LEU A 365 17.54 -8.85 14.24
N LYS A 366 16.75 -7.91 14.75
CA LYS A 366 16.93 -7.35 16.11
C LYS A 366 16.09 -8.13 17.11
N ASN A 367 16.65 -8.34 18.30
CA ASN A 367 16.01 -9.07 19.40
C ASN A 367 15.52 -10.47 19.00
N ALA A 368 16.36 -11.25 18.30
CA ALA A 368 15.99 -12.59 17.83
C ALA A 368 15.61 -13.59 18.96
N GLY A 369 15.86 -13.27 20.23
CA GLY A 369 15.32 -14.04 21.36
C GLY A 369 13.81 -13.84 21.59
N ALA A 370 13.23 -12.77 21.06
CA ALA A 370 11.81 -12.41 21.20
C ALA A 370 11.00 -12.62 19.91
N GLY A 371 11.59 -13.27 18.90
CA GLY A 371 10.86 -13.67 17.71
C GLY A 371 11.71 -14.49 16.76
N SER A 372 11.06 -15.16 15.81
CA SER A 372 11.73 -16.08 14.91
C SER A 372 11.20 -16.03 13.47
N ILE A 373 12.06 -16.45 12.55
CA ILE A 373 11.63 -16.88 11.22
C ILE A 373 11.27 -18.36 11.32
N VAL A 374 10.06 -18.71 10.89
CA VAL A 374 9.55 -20.08 10.88
C VAL A 374 9.36 -20.50 9.43
N GLN A 375 10.20 -21.45 9.00
CA GLN A 375 10.17 -22.03 7.66
C GLN A 375 9.37 -23.33 7.67
N SER A 376 8.57 -23.58 6.62
CA SER A 376 7.91 -24.89 6.44
C SER A 376 8.89 -26.04 6.15
N GLY A 377 10.10 -25.70 5.70
CA GLY A 377 11.19 -26.64 5.42
C GLY A 377 12.46 -25.91 4.94
N PRO A 378 13.57 -26.64 4.73
CA PRO A 378 14.87 -26.04 4.38
C PRO A 378 14.87 -25.29 3.03
N ALA A 379 13.96 -25.64 2.13
CA ALA A 379 13.79 -24.99 0.83
C ALA A 379 12.92 -23.70 0.89
N ALA A 380 12.37 -23.34 2.06
CA ALA A 380 11.48 -22.19 2.19
C ALA A 380 12.26 -20.87 2.34
N ALA A 381 12.04 -19.93 1.42
CA ALA A 381 12.73 -18.65 1.39
C ALA A 381 11.89 -17.52 2.00
N VAL A 382 12.54 -16.63 2.75
CA VAL A 382 11.95 -15.37 3.23
C VAL A 382 12.09 -14.28 2.19
N ILE A 383 13.21 -14.25 1.47
CA ILE A 383 13.49 -13.29 0.41
C ILE A 383 13.80 -14.03 -0.89
N VAL A 384 13.35 -13.48 -2.01
CA VAL A 384 13.74 -13.89 -3.36
C VAL A 384 14.48 -12.76 -4.04
N VAL A 385 15.69 -13.01 -4.51
CA VAL A 385 16.43 -12.12 -5.39
C VAL A 385 16.53 -12.76 -6.76
N ASP A 386 16.03 -12.05 -7.76
CA ASP A 386 15.81 -12.57 -9.10
C ASP A 386 16.56 -11.71 -10.13
N GLY A 387 17.43 -12.34 -10.92
CA GLY A 387 18.24 -11.67 -11.93
C GLY A 387 19.58 -11.13 -11.41
N THR A 388 20.52 -10.92 -12.33
CA THR A 388 21.91 -10.50 -12.03
C THR A 388 22.04 -9.03 -11.61
N ILE A 389 21.02 -8.20 -11.84
CA ILE A 389 21.09 -6.75 -11.62
C ILE A 389 20.31 -6.33 -10.37
N SER A 390 19.32 -7.11 -9.93
CA SER A 390 18.52 -6.79 -8.74
C SER A 390 19.41 -6.75 -7.49
N LYS A 391 19.20 -5.78 -6.60
CA LYS A 391 20.03 -5.59 -5.39
C LYS A 391 19.21 -5.55 -4.11
N LEU A 392 19.76 -6.15 -3.06
CA LEU A 392 19.30 -6.02 -1.69
C LEU A 392 20.44 -5.57 -0.80
N THR A 393 20.23 -4.50 -0.06
CA THR A 393 21.12 -4.05 1.01
C THR A 393 20.35 -4.00 2.31
N ILE A 394 20.86 -4.69 3.34
CA ILE A 394 20.36 -4.60 4.72
C ILE A 394 21.55 -4.18 5.59
N LYS A 395 21.55 -2.95 6.07
CA LYS A 395 22.67 -2.48 6.88
C LYS A 395 22.68 -3.11 8.27
N GLY A 396 21.50 -3.41 8.82
CA GLY A 396 21.35 -3.83 10.21
C GLY A 396 21.77 -2.73 11.19
N GLN A 397 21.70 -3.04 12.47
CA GLN A 397 22.41 -2.30 13.52
C GLN A 397 23.17 -3.29 14.40
#